data_AF-A0A1J6XXD7-F1
#
_entry.id   AF-A0A1J6XXD7-F1
#
_cell.length_a   1.000
_cell.length_b   1.000
_cell.length_c   1.000
_cell.angle_alpha   90.00
_cell.angle_beta   90.00
_cell.angle_gamma   90.00
#
_symmetry.space_group_name_H-M   'P 1'
#
loop_
_entity.id
_entity.type
_entity.pdbx_description
1 polymer ?
#
loop_
_entity_poly.entity_id
_entity_poly.type
_entity_poly.pdbx_seq_one_letter_code
_entity_poly.pdbx_strand_id
1 'polypeptide(L)'
;MFMTAERARQVSQPEKFGTSMPLFNEGRLSTLQQMIADGLPMRMAQKWSGILAVDNTYNPVGPLDPWDFPPYYDNPAASDALLAVFRADAEKAVDLGIRWRMLGNPADAEAVARIITPWANIGTISTAGDSRLNWSNKFPLFIQAAQLISDSAAYTPSLKTAMENIVSRGLSYSSAFVQTENRAMWGCMYNVAAAAFLNDRPTMTKAIARWREVFDSDVKDNIPFREILRGDNGLYYSNFLLNAMVQTAEIARFNGEWLYDFRTSDGSTFKGLWERVARWTAVPAEYPYWAGSSTVRIQAHVDPLHALWPNADSQKLIDTYTTTQDYFGYRHGILAYRDRPLYG
;
A
#
# COMPACT_ATOMS: atom_id res chain seq x y z
N MET A 1 -13.24 17.87 15.64
CA MET A 1 -13.16 16.92 16.77
C MET A 1 -12.68 15.60 16.20
N PHE A 2 -11.44 15.18 16.47
CA PHE A 2 -10.93 13.91 15.94
C PHE A 2 -11.74 12.75 16.56
N MET A 3 -12.24 11.86 15.71
CA MET A 3 -13.02 10.70 16.12
C MET A 3 -12.07 9.60 16.64
N THR A 4 -12.41 8.90 17.73
CA THR A 4 -11.51 7.92 18.37
C THR A 4 -11.42 6.60 17.59
N ALA A 5 -10.32 5.86 17.75
CA ALA A 5 -10.13 4.52 17.17
C ALA A 5 -11.30 3.55 17.49
N GLU A 6 -11.93 3.71 18.66
CA GLU A 6 -13.09 2.94 19.10
C GLU A 6 -14.30 3.08 18.15
N ARG A 7 -14.54 4.28 17.60
CA ARG A 7 -15.63 4.50 16.65
C ARG A 7 -15.29 3.95 15.26
N ALA A 8 -14.03 4.06 14.81
CA ALA A 8 -13.56 3.44 13.57
C ALA A 8 -13.71 1.91 13.58
N ARG A 9 -13.53 1.30 14.75
CA ARG A 9 -13.78 -0.13 14.98
C ARG A 9 -15.25 -0.50 14.81
N GLN A 10 -16.18 0.27 15.38
CA GLN A 10 -17.62 0.00 15.30
C GLN A 10 -18.18 0.05 13.86
N VAL A 11 -17.58 0.85 12.98
CA VAL A 11 -18.03 1.00 11.58
C VAL A 11 -17.36 0.01 10.61
N SER A 12 -16.31 -0.68 11.05
CA SER A 12 -15.64 -1.72 10.27
C SER A 12 -16.48 -3.00 10.34
N GLN A 13 -17.49 -3.12 9.47
CA GLN A 13 -18.45 -4.23 9.50
C GLN A 13 -18.05 -5.37 8.52
N PRO A 14 -18.06 -6.65 8.95
CA PRO A 14 -17.74 -7.86 8.14
C PRO A 14 -18.67 -8.13 6.95
N GLU A 15 -19.77 -7.40 6.84
CA GLU A 15 -20.82 -7.63 5.84
C GLU A 15 -20.52 -7.05 4.45
N LYS A 16 -19.43 -6.28 4.28
CA LYS A 16 -19.08 -5.56 3.03
C LYS A 16 -17.97 -6.18 2.17
N PHE A 17 -17.61 -7.44 2.43
CA PHE A 17 -16.54 -8.12 1.70
C PHE A 17 -16.75 -8.09 0.17
N GLY A 18 -15.68 -7.84 -0.58
CA GLY A 18 -15.70 -7.86 -2.05
C GLY A 18 -16.39 -6.66 -2.73
N THR A 19 -16.88 -5.66 -1.97
CA THR A 19 -17.65 -4.55 -2.54
C THR A 19 -16.92 -3.20 -2.57
N SER A 20 -15.69 -3.10 -2.07
CA SER A 20 -15.04 -1.80 -1.88
C SER A 20 -13.60 -1.74 -2.36
N MET A 21 -13.28 -0.68 -3.11
CA MET A 21 -11.94 -0.09 -3.16
C MET A 21 -11.57 0.37 -1.75
N PRO A 22 -10.66 -0.32 -1.03
CA PRO A 22 -10.40 0.00 0.38
C PRO A 22 -9.97 1.46 0.54
N LEU A 23 -9.10 1.93 -0.36
CA LEU A 23 -8.54 3.27 -0.22
C LEU A 23 -9.37 4.40 -0.84
N PHE A 24 -10.17 4.11 -1.88
CA PHE A 24 -10.88 5.10 -2.68
C PHE A 24 -12.36 4.71 -2.89
N ASN A 25 -13.05 4.35 -1.81
CA ASN A 25 -14.50 4.17 -1.83
C ASN A 25 -15.25 5.51 -1.95
N GLU A 26 -16.56 5.45 -2.18
CA GLU A 26 -17.40 6.64 -2.40
C GLU A 26 -17.35 7.67 -1.28
N GLY A 27 -17.30 7.23 -0.02
CA GLY A 27 -17.24 8.16 1.12
C GLY A 27 -15.94 8.96 1.12
N ARG A 28 -14.82 8.32 0.78
CA ARG A 28 -13.52 8.97 0.67
C ARG A 28 -13.40 9.86 -0.55
N LEU A 29 -13.96 9.44 -1.68
CA LEU A 29 -14.03 10.26 -2.90
C LEU A 29 -14.85 11.53 -2.64
N SER A 30 -16.02 11.39 -2.01
CA SER A 30 -16.88 12.53 -1.64
C SER A 30 -16.16 13.50 -0.69
N THR A 31 -15.43 12.97 0.29
CA THR A 31 -14.63 13.79 1.21
C THR A 31 -13.48 14.50 0.47
N LEU A 32 -12.82 13.83 -0.47
CA LEU A 32 -11.78 14.45 -1.31
C LEU A 32 -12.35 15.56 -2.18
N GLN A 33 -13.54 15.38 -2.77
CA GLN A 33 -14.22 16.41 -3.56
C GLN A 33 -14.49 17.66 -2.72
N GLN A 34 -15.01 17.49 -1.49
CA GLN A 34 -15.23 18.60 -0.57
C GLN A 34 -13.93 19.33 -0.23
N MET A 35 -12.85 18.61 0.10
CA MET A 35 -11.56 19.24 0.40
C MET A 35 -10.93 19.94 -0.80
N ILE A 36 -11.18 19.47 -2.03
CA ILE A 36 -10.76 20.19 -3.24
C ILE A 36 -11.50 21.51 -3.36
N ALA A 37 -12.80 21.54 -3.07
CA ALA A 37 -13.60 22.76 -3.08
C ALA A 37 -13.17 23.75 -1.98
N ASP A 38 -12.83 23.25 -0.80
CA ASP A 38 -12.44 24.06 0.36
C ASP A 38 -10.96 24.49 0.33
N GLY A 39 -10.14 23.85 -0.51
CA GLY A 39 -8.71 24.05 -0.62
C GLY A 39 -7.91 22.93 0.07
N LEU A 40 -7.08 22.24 -0.72
CA LEU A 40 -6.25 21.14 -0.22
C LEU A 40 -5.03 21.64 0.59
N PRO A 41 -4.65 20.95 1.68
CA PRO A 41 -3.35 21.12 2.30
C PRO A 41 -2.22 20.94 1.28
N MET A 42 -1.12 21.69 1.43
CA MET A 42 -0.05 21.80 0.43
C MET A 42 0.43 20.45 -0.14
N ARG A 43 0.69 19.45 0.71
CA ARG A 43 1.15 18.11 0.26
C ARG A 43 0.09 17.36 -0.55
N MET A 44 -1.19 17.50 -0.20
CA MET A 44 -2.29 16.92 -0.96
C MET A 44 -2.49 17.68 -2.28
N ALA A 45 -2.40 19.01 -2.25
CA ALA A 45 -2.48 19.84 -3.44
C ALA A 45 -1.42 19.44 -4.46
N GLN A 46 -0.16 19.25 -4.03
CA GLN A 46 0.92 18.77 -4.89
C GLN A 46 0.61 17.41 -5.56
N LYS A 47 0.13 16.44 -4.77
CA LYS A 47 -0.25 15.11 -5.31
C LYS A 47 -1.43 15.19 -6.26
N TRP A 48 -2.43 16.01 -5.93
CA TRP A 48 -3.60 16.22 -6.77
C TRP A 48 -3.26 16.92 -8.09
N SER A 49 -2.42 17.95 -8.07
CA SER A 49 -1.91 18.59 -9.28
C SER A 49 -1.15 17.61 -10.17
N GLY A 50 -0.37 16.70 -9.58
CA GLY A 50 0.30 15.62 -10.31
C GLY A 50 -0.70 14.71 -11.04
N ILE A 51 -1.78 14.30 -10.36
CA ILE A 51 -2.86 13.49 -10.95
C ILE A 51 -3.54 14.23 -12.10
N LEU A 52 -3.86 15.52 -11.92
CA LEU A 52 -4.48 16.34 -12.97
C LEU A 52 -3.60 16.48 -14.21
N ALA A 53 -2.27 16.48 -14.05
CA ALA A 53 -1.32 16.65 -15.13
C ALA A 53 -1.04 15.37 -15.94
N VAL A 54 -1.56 14.19 -15.54
CA VAL A 54 -1.25 12.93 -16.24
C VAL A 54 -1.89 12.91 -17.64
N ASP A 55 -1.08 12.57 -18.64
CA ASP A 55 -1.52 12.42 -20.03
C ASP A 55 -2.30 11.10 -20.22
N ASN A 56 -3.57 11.18 -20.59
CA ASN A 56 -4.40 9.99 -20.88
C ASN A 56 -4.18 9.43 -22.29
N THR A 57 -3.38 10.10 -23.14
CA THR A 57 -2.90 9.56 -24.42
C THR A 57 -1.62 8.75 -24.28
N TYR A 58 -1.10 8.61 -23.05
CA TYR A 58 0.08 7.82 -22.75
C TYR A 58 0.01 6.40 -23.34
N ASN A 59 1.07 6.04 -24.08
CA ASN A 59 1.27 4.69 -24.56
C ASN A 59 2.07 3.89 -23.52
N PRO A 60 1.54 2.76 -23.01
CA PRO A 60 2.25 1.97 -22.01
C PRO A 60 3.58 1.45 -22.54
N VAL A 61 4.60 1.41 -21.68
CA VAL A 61 5.88 0.78 -22.02
C VAL A 61 5.67 -0.72 -22.22
N GLY A 62 4.77 -1.32 -21.43
CA GLY A 62 4.44 -2.73 -21.49
C GLY A 62 5.06 -3.54 -20.35
N PRO A 63 4.62 -4.79 -20.21
CA PRO A 63 4.95 -5.61 -19.06
C PRO A 63 6.38 -6.13 -19.12
N LEU A 64 6.92 -6.42 -17.95
CA LEU A 64 8.08 -7.28 -17.82
C LEU A 64 7.63 -8.72 -18.04
N ASP A 65 7.99 -9.31 -19.18
CA ASP A 65 7.72 -10.72 -19.48
C ASP A 65 9.01 -11.42 -19.93
N PRO A 66 9.67 -12.21 -19.05
CA PRO A 66 9.19 -12.59 -17.72
C PRO A 66 9.20 -11.43 -16.71
N TRP A 67 8.34 -11.50 -15.68
CA TRP A 67 8.49 -10.72 -14.45
C TRP A 67 9.71 -11.28 -13.71
N ASP A 68 10.88 -10.69 -13.93
CA ASP A 68 12.14 -11.17 -13.38
C ASP A 68 13.03 -10.01 -12.94
N PHE A 69 13.23 -9.88 -11.63
CA PHE A 69 14.04 -8.85 -11.01
C PHE A 69 15.29 -9.48 -10.38
N PRO A 70 16.50 -9.02 -10.76
CA PRO A 70 17.71 -9.46 -10.08
C PRO A 70 17.70 -9.00 -8.62
N PRO A 71 18.46 -9.65 -7.73
CA PRO A 71 18.68 -9.14 -6.39
C PRO A 71 19.21 -7.70 -6.45
N TYR A 72 18.55 -6.78 -5.77
CA TYR A 72 18.88 -5.36 -5.81
C TYR A 72 20.34 -5.11 -5.41
N TYR A 73 20.81 -5.79 -4.36
CA TYR A 73 22.16 -5.59 -3.84
C TYR A 73 23.27 -6.19 -4.73
N ASP A 74 22.91 -7.10 -5.65
CA ASP A 74 23.86 -7.68 -6.59
C ASP A 74 23.95 -6.84 -7.87
N ASN A 75 22.83 -6.28 -8.33
CA ASN A 75 22.77 -5.41 -9.51
C ASN A 75 21.72 -4.29 -9.39
N PRO A 76 22.04 -3.21 -8.64
CA PRO A 76 21.10 -2.12 -8.39
C PRO A 76 20.63 -1.44 -9.69
N ALA A 77 21.54 -1.21 -10.64
CA ALA A 77 21.23 -0.52 -11.88
C ALA A 77 20.23 -1.28 -12.75
N ALA A 78 20.38 -2.60 -12.87
CA ALA A 78 19.41 -3.42 -13.59
C ALA A 78 18.06 -3.47 -12.87
N SER A 79 18.07 -3.60 -11.54
CA SER A 79 16.85 -3.59 -10.72
C SER A 79 16.09 -2.26 -10.86
N ASP A 80 16.82 -1.13 -10.80
CA ASP A 80 16.25 0.22 -10.95
C ASP A 80 15.69 0.46 -12.36
N ALA A 81 16.36 -0.04 -13.41
CA ALA A 81 15.87 0.08 -14.78
C ALA A 81 14.53 -0.67 -14.97
N LEU A 82 14.41 -1.90 -14.45
CA LEU A 82 13.16 -2.67 -14.49
C LEU A 82 12.07 -2.02 -13.64
N LEU A 83 12.44 -1.50 -12.47
CA LEU A 83 11.51 -0.79 -11.61
C LEU A 83 11.00 0.49 -12.28
N ALA A 84 11.83 1.19 -13.05
CA ALA A 84 11.41 2.37 -13.81
C ALA A 84 10.35 2.03 -14.87
N VAL A 85 10.50 0.91 -15.59
CA VAL A 85 9.49 0.41 -16.55
C VAL A 85 8.15 0.16 -15.83
N PHE A 86 8.19 -0.61 -14.73
CA PHE A 86 6.99 -0.88 -13.93
C PHE A 86 6.32 0.42 -13.45
N ARG A 87 7.11 1.33 -12.87
CA ARG A 87 6.59 2.58 -12.30
C ARG A 87 5.98 3.49 -13.35
N ALA A 88 6.56 3.56 -14.55
CA ALA A 88 6.05 4.39 -15.64
C ALA A 88 4.59 4.05 -15.98
N ASP A 89 4.23 2.77 -15.95
CA ASP A 89 2.87 2.31 -16.26
C ASP A 89 1.97 2.29 -15.01
N ALA A 90 2.44 1.68 -13.90
CA ALA A 90 1.62 1.50 -12.70
C ALA A 90 1.21 2.84 -12.05
N GLU A 91 2.13 3.80 -11.97
CA GLU A 91 1.81 5.11 -11.38
C GLU A 91 0.76 5.85 -12.22
N LYS A 92 0.90 5.86 -13.55
CA LYS A 92 -0.07 6.51 -14.45
C LYS A 92 -1.43 5.83 -14.41
N ALA A 93 -1.48 4.50 -14.37
CA ALA A 93 -2.73 3.75 -14.28
C ALA A 93 -3.51 4.11 -13.00
N VAL A 94 -2.84 4.21 -11.86
CA VAL A 94 -3.52 4.62 -10.61
C VAL A 94 -3.93 6.09 -10.67
N ASP A 95 -3.07 6.98 -11.15
CA ASP A 95 -3.35 8.42 -11.22
C ASP A 95 -4.56 8.71 -12.13
N LEU A 96 -4.58 8.11 -13.33
CA LEU A 96 -5.72 8.18 -14.25
C LEU A 96 -6.99 7.54 -13.66
N GLY A 97 -6.86 6.42 -12.95
CA GLY A 97 -7.98 5.77 -12.27
C GLY A 97 -8.61 6.68 -11.21
N ILE A 98 -7.80 7.36 -10.39
CA ILE A 98 -8.30 8.34 -9.42
C ILE A 98 -8.94 9.53 -10.15
N ARG A 99 -8.35 10.03 -11.24
CA ARG A 99 -8.92 11.12 -12.02
C ARG A 99 -10.28 10.75 -12.63
N TRP A 100 -10.42 9.54 -13.18
CA TRP A 100 -11.69 8.97 -13.62
C TRP A 100 -12.73 9.00 -12.49
N ARG A 101 -12.40 8.46 -11.32
CA ARG A 101 -13.31 8.42 -10.17
C ARG A 101 -13.77 9.80 -9.70
N MET A 102 -12.89 10.80 -9.83
CA MET A 102 -13.16 12.15 -9.34
C MET A 102 -13.89 13.04 -10.36
N LEU A 103 -13.57 12.88 -11.65
CA LEU A 103 -14.01 13.79 -12.71
C LEU A 103 -14.96 13.14 -13.73
N GLY A 104 -15.06 11.81 -13.76
CA GLY A 104 -15.94 11.07 -14.65
C GLY A 104 -15.56 11.16 -16.14
N ASN A 105 -14.29 11.42 -16.48
CA ASN A 105 -13.83 11.48 -17.87
C ASN A 105 -13.54 10.07 -18.44
N PRO A 106 -14.35 9.53 -19.39
CA PRO A 106 -14.21 8.15 -19.86
C PRO A 106 -12.84 7.84 -20.48
N ALA A 107 -12.19 8.84 -21.11
CA ALA A 107 -10.87 8.69 -21.71
C ALA A 107 -9.79 8.30 -20.67
N ASP A 108 -9.97 8.68 -19.40
CA ASP A 108 -9.06 8.28 -18.33
C ASP A 108 -9.23 6.79 -18.02
N ALA A 109 -10.47 6.29 -17.94
CA ALA A 109 -10.72 4.87 -17.72
C ALA A 109 -10.25 4.00 -18.89
N GLU A 110 -10.42 4.47 -20.13
CA GLU A 110 -9.87 3.81 -21.33
C GLU A 110 -8.35 3.75 -21.30
N ALA A 111 -7.70 4.82 -20.85
CA ALA A 111 -6.25 4.86 -20.68
C ALA A 111 -5.76 3.89 -19.61
N VAL A 112 -6.46 3.80 -18.47
CA VAL A 112 -6.17 2.77 -17.46
C VAL A 112 -6.29 1.38 -18.06
N ALA A 113 -7.40 1.06 -18.73
CA ALA A 113 -7.63 -0.24 -19.35
C ALA A 113 -6.51 -0.60 -20.36
N ARG A 114 -6.12 0.36 -21.20
CA ARG A 114 -5.00 0.21 -22.15
C ARG A 114 -3.68 -0.09 -21.45
N ILE A 115 -3.38 0.59 -20.34
CA ILE A 115 -2.16 0.37 -19.57
C ILE A 115 -2.18 -1.00 -18.90
N ILE A 116 -3.26 -1.38 -18.21
CA ILE A 116 -3.27 -2.60 -17.40
C ILE A 116 -3.46 -3.88 -18.22
N THR A 117 -4.00 -3.81 -19.44
CA THR A 117 -4.27 -5.00 -20.27
C THR A 117 -3.01 -5.83 -20.55
N PRO A 118 -1.88 -5.26 -21.01
CA PRO A 118 -0.64 -6.03 -21.18
C PRO A 118 -0.12 -6.64 -19.87
N TRP A 119 -0.16 -5.88 -18.76
CA TRP A 119 0.27 -6.37 -17.44
C TRP A 119 -0.61 -7.50 -16.89
N ALA A 120 -1.89 -7.52 -17.28
CA ALA A 120 -2.81 -8.63 -16.97
C ALA A 120 -2.45 -9.94 -17.70
N ASN A 121 -1.61 -9.87 -18.73
CA ASN A 121 -1.27 -10.98 -19.62
C ASN A 121 0.22 -11.36 -19.57
N ILE A 122 0.95 -11.01 -18.51
CA ILE A 122 2.33 -11.50 -18.31
C ILE A 122 2.35 -13.02 -18.47
N GLY A 123 3.22 -13.55 -19.32
CA GLY A 123 3.39 -14.98 -19.53
C GLY A 123 4.00 -15.66 -18.30
N THR A 124 5.19 -15.21 -17.91
CA THR A 124 6.00 -15.88 -16.87
C THR A 124 6.29 -14.97 -15.67
N ILE A 125 6.15 -15.51 -14.46
CA ILE A 125 6.54 -14.83 -13.22
C ILE A 125 7.71 -15.61 -12.58
N SER A 126 8.86 -14.96 -12.42
CA SER A 126 10.03 -15.53 -11.76
C SER A 126 9.85 -15.53 -10.25
N THR A 127 10.41 -16.55 -9.60
CA THR A 127 10.54 -16.60 -8.12
C THR A 127 11.96 -16.31 -7.65
N ALA A 128 12.89 -16.09 -8.58
CA ALA A 128 14.29 -15.82 -8.31
C ALA A 128 14.53 -14.36 -7.91
N GLY A 129 15.67 -14.11 -7.28
CA GLY A 129 16.10 -12.78 -6.86
C GLY A 129 15.05 -12.04 -6.04
N ASP A 130 14.81 -10.78 -6.38
CA ASP A 130 13.81 -9.95 -5.72
C ASP A 130 12.44 -9.98 -6.40
N SER A 131 12.25 -10.82 -7.43
CA SER A 131 10.99 -10.95 -8.18
C SER A 131 9.79 -11.19 -7.29
N ARG A 132 9.94 -12.03 -6.26
CA ARG A 132 8.90 -12.39 -5.29
C ARG A 132 8.46 -11.20 -4.43
N LEU A 133 9.43 -10.45 -3.93
CA LEU A 133 9.19 -9.27 -3.09
C LEU A 133 8.56 -8.16 -3.93
N ASN A 134 9.11 -7.92 -5.13
CA ASN A 134 8.55 -6.94 -6.06
C ASN A 134 7.13 -7.33 -6.47
N TRP A 135 6.83 -8.60 -6.76
CA TRP A 135 5.46 -9.01 -7.06
C TRP A 135 4.51 -8.63 -5.92
N SER A 136 4.90 -8.99 -4.70
CA SER A 136 4.08 -8.80 -3.50
C SER A 136 3.87 -7.32 -3.17
N ASN A 137 4.87 -6.47 -3.38
CA ASN A 137 4.79 -5.06 -2.98
C ASN A 137 4.55 -4.08 -4.15
N LYS A 138 4.59 -4.50 -5.41
CA LYS A 138 4.39 -3.64 -6.60
C LYS A 138 3.11 -3.95 -7.34
N PHE A 139 2.84 -5.23 -7.64
CA PHE A 139 1.69 -5.63 -8.44
C PHE A 139 0.33 -5.16 -7.88
N PRO A 140 0.14 -4.97 -6.56
CA PRO A 140 -1.09 -4.39 -6.03
C PRO A 140 -1.46 -3.00 -6.56
N LEU A 141 -0.54 -2.23 -7.16
CA LEU A 141 -0.90 -1.00 -7.87
C LEU A 141 -1.77 -1.26 -9.10
N PHE A 142 -1.56 -2.36 -9.83
CA PHE A 142 -2.43 -2.74 -10.94
C PHE A 142 -3.77 -3.28 -10.46
N ILE A 143 -3.81 -3.95 -9.30
CA ILE A 143 -5.06 -4.31 -8.63
C ILE A 143 -5.85 -3.04 -8.28
N GLN A 144 -5.18 -2.04 -7.66
CA GLN A 144 -5.78 -0.75 -7.35
C GLN A 144 -6.35 -0.07 -8.62
N ALA A 145 -5.56 0.01 -9.69
CA ALA A 145 -5.98 0.62 -10.95
C ALA A 145 -7.21 -0.09 -11.57
N ALA A 146 -7.24 -1.42 -11.57
CA ALA A 146 -8.38 -2.20 -12.06
C ALA A 146 -9.65 -1.94 -11.23
N GLN A 147 -9.52 -1.88 -9.90
CA GLN A 147 -10.66 -1.58 -9.02
C GLN A 147 -11.21 -0.15 -9.27
N LEU A 148 -10.33 0.82 -9.52
CA LEU A 148 -10.70 2.22 -9.80
C LEU A 148 -11.54 2.40 -11.07
N ILE A 149 -11.48 1.47 -12.03
CA ILE A 149 -12.27 1.54 -13.27
C ILE A 149 -13.33 0.44 -13.37
N SER A 150 -13.57 -0.30 -12.29
CA SER A 150 -14.41 -1.50 -12.30
C SER A 150 -15.86 -1.28 -12.72
N ASP A 151 -16.37 -0.04 -12.63
CA ASP A 151 -17.70 0.38 -13.06
C ASP A 151 -17.72 1.07 -14.44
N SER A 152 -16.56 1.24 -15.07
CA SER A 152 -16.44 1.81 -16.42
C SER A 152 -16.67 0.75 -17.50
N ALA A 153 -17.25 1.16 -18.63
CA ALA A 153 -17.38 0.33 -19.83
C ALA A 153 -16.01 -0.11 -20.39
N ALA A 154 -14.93 0.62 -20.10
CA ALA A 154 -13.56 0.24 -20.49
C ALA A 154 -13.05 -1.01 -19.76
N TYR A 155 -13.60 -1.35 -18.59
CA TYR A 155 -13.25 -2.55 -17.85
C TYR A 155 -14.04 -3.76 -18.36
N THR A 156 -13.68 -4.18 -19.58
CA THR A 156 -14.37 -5.25 -20.30
C THR A 156 -14.33 -6.60 -19.57
N PRO A 157 -15.27 -7.52 -19.84
CA PRO A 157 -15.24 -8.87 -19.27
C PRO A 157 -13.92 -9.62 -19.53
N SER A 158 -13.31 -9.42 -20.70
CA SER A 158 -12.02 -10.02 -21.05
C SER A 158 -10.88 -9.48 -20.17
N LEU A 159 -10.82 -8.17 -19.96
CA LEU A 159 -9.84 -7.55 -19.08
C LEU A 159 -10.05 -7.98 -17.62
N LYS A 160 -11.31 -8.02 -17.16
CA LYS A 160 -11.65 -8.55 -15.83
C LYS A 160 -11.12 -9.96 -15.65
N THR A 161 -11.41 -10.86 -16.60
CA THR A 161 -10.94 -12.26 -16.56
C THR A 161 -9.42 -12.34 -16.55
N ALA A 162 -8.73 -11.55 -17.38
CA ALA A 162 -7.27 -11.52 -17.40
C ALA A 162 -6.69 -11.06 -16.05
N MET A 163 -7.28 -10.01 -15.46
CA MET A 163 -6.88 -9.53 -14.13
C MET A 163 -7.13 -10.56 -13.02
N GLU A 164 -8.29 -11.23 -13.02
CA GLU A 164 -8.59 -12.29 -12.06
C GLU A 164 -7.60 -13.46 -12.19
N ASN A 165 -7.26 -13.85 -13.42
CA ASN A 165 -6.30 -14.93 -13.68
C ASN A 165 -4.89 -14.58 -13.19
N ILE A 166 -4.36 -13.39 -13.53
CA ILE A 166 -3.01 -13.00 -13.12
C ILE A 166 -2.91 -12.81 -11.60
N VAL A 167 -3.94 -12.26 -10.96
CA VAL A 167 -4.00 -12.06 -9.51
C VAL A 167 -4.10 -13.41 -8.78
N SER A 168 -4.94 -14.32 -9.27
CA SER A 168 -5.05 -15.67 -8.71
C SER A 168 -3.73 -16.43 -8.83
N ARG A 169 -3.10 -16.40 -10.02
CA ARG A 169 -1.81 -17.05 -10.26
C ARG A 169 -0.72 -16.48 -9.35
N GLY A 170 -0.72 -15.16 -9.15
CA GLY A 170 0.20 -14.43 -8.29
C GLY A 170 0.16 -14.83 -6.80
N LEU A 171 -0.91 -15.45 -6.31
CA LEU A 171 -0.95 -15.97 -4.93
C LEU A 171 0.16 -17.00 -4.67
N SER A 172 0.46 -17.87 -5.65
CA SER A 172 1.57 -18.84 -5.57
C SER A 172 2.96 -18.17 -5.57
N TYR A 173 3.06 -16.95 -6.08
CA TYR A 173 4.27 -16.14 -6.15
C TYR A 173 4.39 -15.15 -4.99
N SER A 174 3.43 -15.09 -4.06
CA SER A 174 3.56 -14.21 -2.90
C SER A 174 4.73 -14.61 -1.98
N SER A 175 5.32 -13.64 -1.28
CA SER A 175 6.29 -13.88 -0.21
C SER A 175 5.67 -14.31 1.12
N ALA A 176 4.34 -14.29 1.27
CA ALA A 176 3.67 -14.41 2.57
C ALA A 176 4.06 -15.67 3.37
N PHE A 177 4.10 -16.82 2.68
CA PHE A 177 4.25 -18.15 3.31
C PHE A 177 5.62 -18.79 3.08
N VAL A 178 6.54 -18.09 2.43
CA VAL A 178 7.88 -18.61 2.10
C VAL A 178 9.02 -17.69 2.58
N GLN A 179 8.67 -16.55 3.16
CA GLN A 179 9.60 -15.59 3.75
C GLN A 179 9.22 -15.32 5.21
N THR A 180 10.08 -14.57 5.89
CA THR A 180 9.84 -13.98 7.24
C THR A 180 9.93 -12.46 7.14
N GLU A 181 9.95 -11.72 8.27
CA GLU A 181 10.21 -10.27 8.31
C GLU A 181 9.26 -9.39 7.45
N ASN A 182 9.69 -8.16 7.14
CA ASN A 182 9.00 -7.29 6.20
C ASN A 182 8.66 -7.98 4.86
N ARG A 183 9.49 -8.91 4.38
CA ARG A 183 9.23 -9.65 3.13
C ARG A 183 7.95 -10.47 3.26
N ALA A 184 7.74 -11.21 4.35
CA ALA A 184 6.49 -11.94 4.59
C ALA A 184 5.30 -10.98 4.74
N MET A 185 5.51 -9.85 5.41
CA MET A 185 4.45 -8.85 5.61
C MET A 185 3.98 -8.23 4.29
N TRP A 186 4.89 -7.93 3.36
CA TRP A 186 4.52 -7.51 2.00
C TRP A 186 3.75 -8.58 1.23
N GLY A 187 4.07 -9.85 1.47
CA GLY A 187 3.29 -10.97 0.95
C GLY A 187 1.88 -11.02 1.52
N CYS A 188 1.72 -10.75 2.83
CA CYS A 188 0.41 -10.64 3.47
C CYS A 188 -0.42 -9.54 2.81
N MET A 189 0.18 -8.36 2.58
CA MET A 189 -0.46 -7.25 1.87
C MET A 189 -0.96 -7.67 0.49
N TYR A 190 -0.13 -8.34 -0.31
CA TYR A 190 -0.57 -8.87 -1.60
C TYR A 190 -1.75 -9.84 -1.45
N ASN A 191 -1.69 -10.76 -0.48
CA ASN A 191 -2.72 -11.79 -0.33
C ASN A 191 -4.06 -11.20 0.08
N VAL A 192 -4.09 -10.21 0.97
CA VAL A 192 -5.36 -9.53 1.30
C VAL A 192 -5.86 -8.69 0.14
N ALA A 193 -4.98 -8.05 -0.65
CA ALA A 193 -5.37 -7.30 -1.85
C ALA A 193 -5.97 -8.23 -2.91
N ALA A 194 -5.31 -9.36 -3.18
CA ALA A 194 -5.78 -10.39 -4.09
C ALA A 194 -7.09 -11.01 -3.61
N ALA A 195 -7.20 -11.35 -2.33
CA ALA A 195 -8.42 -11.90 -1.75
C ALA A 195 -9.61 -10.95 -1.84
N ALA A 196 -9.40 -9.65 -1.57
CA ALA A 196 -10.44 -8.64 -1.72
C ALA A 196 -10.85 -8.47 -3.19
N PHE A 197 -9.89 -8.47 -4.12
CA PHE A 197 -10.14 -8.36 -5.55
C PHE A 197 -10.90 -9.56 -6.12
N LEU A 198 -10.52 -10.77 -5.72
CA LEU A 198 -11.11 -12.03 -6.18
C LEU A 198 -12.37 -12.44 -5.41
N ASN A 199 -12.77 -11.66 -4.39
CA ASN A 199 -13.83 -12.03 -3.46
C ASN A 199 -13.59 -13.42 -2.81
N ASP A 200 -12.35 -13.69 -2.40
CA ASP A 200 -11.90 -14.96 -1.80
C ASP A 200 -11.71 -14.84 -0.26
N ARG A 201 -12.78 -15.11 0.49
CA ARG A 201 -12.75 -15.07 1.97
C ARG A 201 -11.77 -16.05 2.61
N PRO A 202 -11.66 -17.33 2.15
CA PRO A 202 -10.63 -18.24 2.66
C PRO A 202 -9.21 -17.69 2.55
N THR A 203 -8.83 -17.13 1.39
CA THR A 203 -7.50 -16.52 1.22
C THR A 203 -7.32 -15.29 2.12
N MET A 204 -8.35 -14.44 2.26
CA MET A 204 -8.32 -13.31 3.21
C MET A 204 -8.04 -13.78 4.64
N THR A 205 -8.78 -14.79 5.11
CA THR A 205 -8.64 -15.34 6.46
C THR A 205 -7.24 -15.89 6.70
N LYS A 206 -6.71 -16.64 5.73
CA LYS A 206 -5.35 -17.20 5.80
C LYS A 206 -4.29 -16.11 5.84
N ALA A 207 -4.44 -15.05 5.04
CA ALA A 207 -3.51 -13.93 4.99
C ALA A 207 -3.53 -13.13 6.31
N ILE A 208 -4.70 -12.94 6.93
CA ILE A 208 -4.85 -12.29 8.22
C ILE A 208 -4.21 -13.12 9.35
N ALA A 209 -4.42 -14.44 9.35
CA ALA A 209 -3.74 -15.32 10.31
C ALA A 209 -2.22 -15.18 10.17
N ARG A 210 -1.72 -15.19 8.93
CA ARG A 210 -0.29 -15.00 8.65
C ARG A 210 0.22 -13.62 9.09
N TRP A 211 -0.55 -12.56 8.87
CA TRP A 211 -0.22 -11.22 9.37
C TRP A 211 -0.03 -11.24 10.89
N ARG A 212 -0.96 -11.88 11.64
CA ARG A 212 -0.89 -12.00 13.10
C ARG A 212 0.35 -12.77 13.55
N GLU A 213 0.68 -13.87 12.87
CA GLU A 213 1.91 -14.65 13.13
C GLU A 213 3.18 -13.81 12.94
N VAL A 214 3.29 -13.10 11.81
CA VAL A 214 4.48 -12.29 11.50
C VAL A 214 4.58 -11.10 12.45
N PHE A 215 3.45 -10.46 12.78
CA PHE A 215 3.42 -9.40 13.78
C PHE A 215 3.90 -9.91 15.15
N ASP A 216 3.40 -11.08 15.59
CA ASP A 216 3.85 -11.70 16.83
C ASP A 216 5.33 -12.08 16.82
N SER A 217 5.87 -12.55 15.70
CA SER A 217 7.27 -12.97 15.63
C SER A 217 8.26 -11.81 15.54
N ASP A 218 7.88 -10.71 14.87
CA ASP A 218 8.81 -9.63 14.52
C ASP A 218 8.65 -8.36 15.37
N VAL A 219 7.57 -8.26 16.14
CA VAL A 219 7.36 -7.17 17.10
C VAL A 219 7.54 -7.70 18.51
N LYS A 220 8.55 -7.18 19.20
CA LYS A 220 8.82 -7.49 20.62
C LYS A 220 9.03 -6.20 21.38
N ASP A 221 8.54 -6.05 22.60
CA ASP A 221 8.62 -4.80 23.38
C ASP A 221 8.23 -3.51 22.59
N ASN A 222 7.28 -3.63 21.66
CA ASN A 222 6.90 -2.59 20.70
C ASN A 222 8.05 -2.09 19.80
N ILE A 223 9.04 -2.93 19.51
CA ILE A 223 10.14 -2.66 18.57
C ILE A 223 10.12 -3.69 17.42
N PRO A 224 10.49 -3.30 16.18
CA PRO A 224 10.57 -4.22 15.06
C PRO A 224 11.91 -4.97 15.12
N PHE A 225 11.98 -6.04 15.92
CA PHE A 225 13.22 -6.65 16.40
C PHE A 225 14.21 -7.04 15.29
N ARG A 226 13.73 -7.55 14.14
CA ARG A 226 14.63 -7.91 13.02
C ARG A 226 15.08 -6.70 12.21
N GLU A 227 14.24 -5.69 12.10
CA GLU A 227 14.51 -4.53 11.25
C GLU A 227 15.52 -3.60 11.90
N ILE A 228 15.50 -3.46 13.23
CA ILE A 228 16.47 -2.63 13.93
C ILE A 228 17.92 -3.12 13.77
N LEU A 229 18.12 -4.38 13.39
CA LEU A 229 19.43 -5.01 13.18
C LEU A 229 20.03 -4.72 11.78
N ARG A 230 19.39 -3.89 10.96
CA ARG A 230 19.82 -3.58 9.57
C ARG A 230 20.84 -2.42 9.49
N GLY A 231 21.63 -2.21 10.54
CA GLY A 231 22.63 -1.15 10.60
C GLY A 231 22.05 0.25 10.38
N ASP A 232 22.69 1.03 9.50
CA ASP A 232 22.26 2.38 9.10
C ASP A 232 20.85 2.42 8.49
N ASN A 233 20.37 1.30 7.95
CA ASN A 233 19.06 1.15 7.33
C ASN A 233 17.98 0.64 8.30
N GLY A 234 18.27 0.40 9.58
CA GLY A 234 17.28 -0.19 10.49
C GLY A 234 16.03 0.66 10.69
N LEU A 235 16.17 1.99 10.75
CA LEU A 235 15.03 2.90 10.84
C LEU A 235 14.22 2.96 9.53
N TYR A 236 14.89 2.86 8.38
CA TYR A 236 14.21 2.73 7.08
C TYR A 236 13.39 1.44 7.01
N TYR A 237 13.99 0.30 7.35
CA TYR A 237 13.30 -0.99 7.31
C TYR A 237 12.18 -1.10 8.37
N SER A 238 12.30 -0.40 9.50
CA SER A 238 11.22 -0.24 10.47
C SER A 238 9.99 0.46 9.86
N ASN A 239 10.22 1.56 9.13
CA ASN A 239 9.17 2.26 8.38
C ASN A 239 8.61 1.42 7.22
N PHE A 240 9.46 0.61 6.57
CA PHE A 240 9.08 -0.29 5.48
C PHE A 240 8.14 -1.41 5.97
N LEU A 241 8.47 -2.03 7.11
CA LEU A 241 7.63 -3.04 7.77
C LEU A 241 6.28 -2.45 8.16
N LEU A 242 6.27 -1.28 8.82
CA LEU A 242 5.04 -0.59 9.20
C LEU A 242 4.14 -0.33 8.00
N ASN A 243 4.71 0.04 6.85
CA ASN A 243 3.93 0.27 5.65
C ASN A 243 3.20 -0.98 5.16
N ALA A 244 3.88 -2.12 5.12
CA ALA A 244 3.25 -3.38 4.77
C ALA A 244 2.16 -3.78 5.79
N MET A 245 2.43 -3.59 7.09
CA MET A 245 1.47 -3.91 8.16
C MET A 245 0.20 -3.08 8.05
N VAL A 246 0.34 -1.76 7.88
CA VAL A 246 -0.78 -0.81 7.81
C VAL A 246 -1.62 -1.02 6.57
N GLN A 247 -0.98 -1.23 5.41
CA GLN A 247 -1.73 -1.49 4.19
C GLN A 247 -2.51 -2.80 4.27
N THR A 248 -1.92 -3.85 4.87
CA THR A 248 -2.64 -5.10 5.15
C THR A 248 -3.83 -4.86 6.08
N ALA A 249 -3.62 -4.12 7.17
CA ALA A 249 -4.65 -3.81 8.16
C ALA A 249 -5.79 -2.96 7.56
N GLU A 250 -5.50 -1.99 6.69
CA GLU A 250 -6.53 -1.22 6.02
C GLU A 250 -7.36 -2.07 5.05
N ILE A 251 -6.73 -2.92 4.22
CA ILE A 251 -7.49 -3.82 3.35
C ILE A 251 -8.37 -4.75 4.19
N ALA A 252 -7.82 -5.36 5.23
CA ALA A 252 -8.56 -6.22 6.15
C ALA A 252 -9.74 -5.47 6.79
N ARG A 253 -9.54 -4.23 7.23
CA ARG A 253 -10.56 -3.38 7.85
C ARG A 253 -11.74 -3.12 6.93
N PHE A 254 -11.49 -2.80 5.67
CA PHE A 254 -12.55 -2.63 4.67
C PHE A 254 -13.28 -3.92 4.31
N ASN A 255 -12.67 -5.06 4.64
CA ASN A 255 -13.26 -6.37 4.53
C ASN A 255 -13.77 -6.89 5.89
N GLY A 256 -13.87 -5.98 6.87
CA GLY A 256 -14.47 -6.13 8.20
C GLY A 256 -13.65 -6.87 9.24
N GLU A 257 -12.33 -6.90 9.07
CA GLU A 257 -11.38 -7.45 10.03
C GLU A 257 -10.51 -6.33 10.62
N TRP A 258 -10.61 -6.11 11.93
CA TRP A 258 -9.88 -5.05 12.62
C TRP A 258 -8.56 -5.59 13.20
N LEU A 259 -7.43 -5.30 12.54
CA LEU A 259 -6.10 -5.77 12.98
C LEU A 259 -5.39 -4.83 13.96
N TYR A 260 -5.82 -3.58 14.09
CA TYR A 260 -5.11 -2.57 14.90
C TYR A 260 -5.09 -2.85 16.40
N ASP A 261 -6.01 -3.68 16.89
CA ASP A 261 -6.10 -4.06 18.31
C ASP A 261 -5.35 -5.36 18.62
N PHE A 262 -4.73 -5.99 17.61
CA PHE A 262 -3.97 -7.21 17.83
C PHE A 262 -2.82 -6.97 18.82
N ARG A 263 -2.65 -7.93 19.72
CA ARG A 263 -1.58 -7.94 20.72
C ARG A 263 -0.75 -9.19 20.52
N THR A 264 0.56 -9.02 20.57
CA THR A 264 1.51 -10.13 20.60
C THR A 264 1.44 -10.86 21.94
N SER A 265 2.04 -12.04 21.98
CA SER A 265 2.25 -12.89 23.15
C SER A 265 3.01 -12.18 24.28
N ASP A 266 3.90 -11.22 23.97
CA ASP A 266 4.62 -10.40 24.95
C ASP A 266 3.90 -9.09 25.33
N GLY A 267 2.69 -8.87 24.80
CA GLY A 267 1.87 -7.69 25.10
C GLY A 267 2.16 -6.46 24.24
N SER A 268 3.10 -6.55 23.30
CA SER A 268 3.30 -5.51 22.27
C SER A 268 2.03 -5.27 21.45
N THR A 269 1.89 -4.04 20.99
CA THR A 269 0.70 -3.55 20.29
C THR A 269 1.10 -2.81 19.02
N PHE A 270 0.19 -2.76 18.04
CA PHE A 270 0.45 -2.02 16.81
C PHE A 270 0.60 -0.51 17.09
N LYS A 271 -0.20 0.04 18.02
CA LYS A 271 -0.07 1.42 18.49
C LYS A 271 1.32 1.69 19.11
N GLY A 272 1.76 0.83 20.02
CA GLY A 272 3.06 1.00 20.68
C GLY A 272 4.22 0.93 19.71
N LEU A 273 4.17 0.00 18.73
CA LEU A 273 5.16 -0.07 17.66
C LEU A 273 5.19 1.23 16.85
N TRP A 274 4.01 1.73 16.45
CA TRP A 274 3.89 2.99 15.72
C TRP A 274 4.49 4.16 16.50
N GLU A 275 4.09 4.35 17.75
CA GLU A 275 4.56 5.48 18.57
C GLU A 275 6.09 5.45 18.72
N ARG A 276 6.67 4.25 18.89
CA ARG A 276 8.12 4.08 18.98
C ARG A 276 8.83 4.46 17.68
N VAL A 277 8.39 3.90 16.54
CA VAL A 277 9.04 4.17 15.24
C VAL A 277 8.81 5.62 14.80
N ALA A 278 7.63 6.19 15.08
CA ALA A 278 7.35 7.60 14.83
C ALA A 278 8.32 8.50 15.58
N ARG A 279 8.57 8.21 16.87
CA ARG A 279 9.54 8.94 17.69
C ARG A 279 10.95 8.89 17.09
N TRP A 280 11.46 7.69 16.79
CA TRP A 280 12.79 7.54 16.18
C TRP A 280 12.88 8.22 14.81
N THR A 281 11.81 8.21 14.02
CA THR A 281 11.78 8.87 12.71
C THR A 281 11.76 10.39 12.87
N ALA A 282 11.01 10.92 13.84
CA ALA A 282 10.90 12.35 14.10
C ALA A 282 12.15 12.94 14.79
N VAL A 283 12.85 12.12 15.57
CA VAL A 283 14.11 12.46 16.25
C VAL A 283 15.12 11.32 16.03
N PRO A 284 15.78 11.25 14.85
CA PRO A 284 16.70 10.14 14.52
C PRO A 284 17.86 9.95 15.49
N ALA A 285 18.27 11.00 16.19
CA ALA A 285 19.30 10.93 17.23
C ALA A 285 18.90 10.05 18.44
N GLU A 286 17.62 9.74 18.61
CA GLU A 286 17.13 8.84 19.67
C GLU A 286 17.01 7.38 19.23
N TYR A 287 17.37 7.04 17.99
CA TYR A 287 17.40 5.67 17.51
C TYR A 287 18.62 4.93 18.09
N PRO A 288 18.45 3.98 19.03
CA PRO A 288 19.57 3.51 19.85
C PRO A 288 20.37 2.37 19.20
N TYR A 289 19.92 1.85 18.06
CA TYR A 289 20.48 0.63 17.45
C TYR A 289 21.54 0.90 16.38
N TRP A 290 21.85 2.18 16.13
CA TRP A 290 22.90 2.58 15.21
C TRP A 290 23.57 3.85 15.70
N ALA A 291 24.89 3.81 15.87
CA ALA A 291 25.66 4.96 16.37
C ALA A 291 25.94 6.03 15.30
N GLY A 292 25.74 5.72 14.01
CA GLY A 292 25.92 6.65 12.90
C GLY A 292 24.63 7.36 12.50
N SER A 293 24.67 8.09 11.37
CA SER A 293 23.45 8.65 10.78
C SER A 293 22.55 7.53 10.25
N SER A 294 21.30 7.49 10.69
CA SER A 294 20.30 6.57 10.15
C SER A 294 19.69 7.09 8.85
N THR A 295 19.39 6.18 7.93
CA THR A 295 18.58 6.49 6.75
C THR A 295 17.12 6.62 7.15
N VAL A 296 16.57 7.82 7.04
CA VAL A 296 15.16 8.11 7.36
C VAL A 296 14.37 8.24 6.07
N ARG A 297 13.37 7.36 5.89
CA ARG A 297 12.40 7.45 4.80
C ARG A 297 11.03 7.06 5.34
N ILE A 298 10.07 7.98 5.24
CA ILE A 298 8.67 7.66 5.53
C ILE A 298 7.95 7.16 4.29
N GLN A 299 6.86 6.45 4.51
CA GLN A 299 5.99 5.92 3.45
C GLN A 299 4.54 6.29 3.74
N ALA A 300 3.61 5.76 2.96
CA ALA A 300 2.19 6.11 3.04
C ALA A 300 1.52 5.76 4.38
N HIS A 301 2.15 4.95 5.23
CA HIS A 301 1.61 4.51 6.53
C HIS A 301 1.42 5.64 7.55
N VAL A 302 2.18 6.73 7.42
CA VAL A 302 2.14 7.84 8.39
C VAL A 302 0.74 8.47 8.43
N ASP A 303 0.11 8.66 7.27
CA ASP A 303 -1.21 9.30 7.17
C ASP A 303 -2.32 8.50 7.89
N PRO A 304 -2.55 7.20 7.61
CA PRO A 304 -3.56 6.41 8.33
C PRO A 304 -3.21 6.21 9.81
N LEU A 305 -1.94 6.03 10.18
CA LEU A 305 -1.56 5.84 11.59
C LEU A 305 -1.69 7.13 12.40
N HIS A 306 -1.41 8.29 11.82
CA HIS A 306 -1.69 9.57 12.45
C HIS A 306 -3.19 9.80 12.61
N ALA A 307 -4.01 9.43 11.61
CA ALA A 307 -5.47 9.51 11.73
C ALA A 307 -6.02 8.60 12.85
N LEU A 308 -5.42 7.43 13.06
CA LEU A 308 -5.74 6.51 14.16
C LEU A 308 -5.27 7.02 15.53
N TRP A 309 -4.00 7.43 15.60
CA TRP A 309 -3.27 7.70 16.84
C TRP A 309 -2.45 8.99 16.67
N PRO A 310 -3.10 10.17 16.65
CA PRO A 310 -2.41 11.43 16.46
C PRO A 310 -1.52 11.72 17.67
N ASN A 311 -0.28 12.12 17.40
CA ASN A 311 0.69 12.57 18.40
C ASN A 311 1.66 13.60 17.80
N ALA A 312 2.46 14.25 18.64
CA ALA A 312 3.38 15.30 18.19
C ALA A 312 4.45 14.79 17.21
N ASP A 313 4.96 13.58 17.39
CA ASP A 313 5.99 13.00 16.52
C ASP A 313 5.42 12.73 15.12
N SER A 314 4.25 12.09 15.02
CA SER A 314 3.55 11.82 13.76
C SER A 314 3.13 13.11 13.03
N GLN A 315 2.70 14.14 13.76
CA GLN A 315 2.45 15.46 13.19
C GLN A 315 3.74 16.04 12.57
N LYS A 316 4.85 15.99 13.30
CA LYS A 316 6.16 16.40 12.78
C LYS A 316 6.54 15.62 11.53
N LEU A 317 6.25 14.31 11.47
CA LEU A 317 6.49 13.52 10.26
C LEU A 317 5.68 14.02 9.06
N ILE A 318 4.40 14.33 9.28
CA ILE A 318 3.49 14.86 8.26
C ILE A 318 3.94 16.23 7.75
N ASP A 319 4.49 17.06 8.62
CA ASP A 319 4.89 18.43 8.27
C ASP A 319 6.29 18.49 7.66
N THR A 320 7.18 17.61 8.07
CA THR A 320 8.61 17.66 7.68
C THR A 320 8.91 16.85 6.43
N TYR A 321 8.32 15.66 6.29
CA TYR A 321 8.75 14.72 5.26
C TYR A 321 7.74 14.65 4.12
N THR A 322 8.25 14.64 2.89
CA THR A 322 7.49 14.21 1.73
C THR A 322 7.52 12.69 1.64
N THR A 323 6.39 12.08 1.26
CA THR A 323 6.33 10.65 0.96
C THR A 323 7.07 10.40 -0.36
N THR A 324 8.31 9.91 -0.26
CA THR A 324 9.21 9.73 -1.41
C THR A 324 8.94 8.43 -2.18
N GLN A 325 8.21 7.49 -1.59
CA GLN A 325 7.96 6.16 -2.17
C GLN A 325 6.51 5.70 -1.93
N ASP A 326 5.58 6.20 -2.73
CA ASP A 326 4.16 5.81 -2.71
C ASP A 326 3.81 4.73 -3.76
N TYR A 327 4.82 4.01 -4.25
CA TYR A 327 4.66 2.92 -5.23
C TYR A 327 4.87 1.54 -4.59
N PHE A 328 4.66 1.43 -3.27
CA PHE A 328 4.65 0.16 -2.54
C PHE A 328 3.22 -0.14 -2.07
N GLY A 329 2.61 -1.17 -2.65
CA GLY A 329 1.26 -1.66 -2.37
C GLY A 329 0.17 -0.76 -2.91
N TYR A 330 0.04 0.43 -2.35
CA TYR A 330 -0.93 1.42 -2.77
C TYR A 330 -0.31 2.80 -2.94
N ARG A 331 -0.84 3.51 -3.92
CA ARG A 331 -0.48 4.90 -4.19
C ARG A 331 -1.56 5.86 -3.70
N HIS A 332 -1.11 7.07 -3.35
CA HIS A 332 -1.95 8.18 -2.89
C HIS A 332 -2.72 7.95 -1.59
N GLY A 333 -2.15 7.18 -0.65
CA GLY A 333 -2.70 7.05 0.71
C GLY A 333 -2.98 8.41 1.37
N ILE A 334 -2.14 9.41 1.13
CA ILE A 334 -2.35 10.78 1.61
C ILE A 334 -3.67 11.39 1.12
N LEU A 335 -4.09 11.12 -0.12
CA LEU A 335 -5.38 11.60 -0.65
C LEU A 335 -6.57 10.84 -0.09
N ALA A 336 -6.34 9.72 0.59
CA ALA A 336 -7.38 8.91 1.22
C ALA A 336 -7.54 9.20 2.73
N TYR A 337 -6.46 9.54 3.44
CA TYR A 337 -6.45 9.62 4.91
C TYR A 337 -6.15 10.99 5.51
N ARG A 338 -5.42 11.88 4.82
CA ARG A 338 -4.90 13.08 5.48
C ARG A 338 -6.03 14.00 5.92
N ASP A 339 -6.00 14.37 7.21
CA ASP A 339 -7.00 15.19 7.88
C ASP A 339 -8.42 14.60 7.84
N ARG A 340 -8.51 13.27 7.64
CA ARG A 340 -9.78 12.56 7.55
C ARG A 340 -9.93 11.53 8.66
N PRO A 341 -11.15 11.42 9.20
CA PRO A 341 -11.48 10.27 10.02
C PRO A 341 -11.49 9.00 9.17
N LEU A 342 -11.24 7.84 9.79
CA LEU A 342 -11.09 6.54 9.11
C LEU A 342 -12.39 5.97 8.52
N TYR A 343 -13.50 6.72 8.57
CA TYR A 343 -14.78 6.31 8.03
C TYR A 343 -15.00 6.86 6.62
N GLY A 344 -15.93 6.23 5.91
CA GLY A 344 -16.06 6.27 4.45
C GLY A 344 -15.55 4.95 3.94
#